data_AF-A0A3R7W5J0-F1
#
_entry.id   AF-A0A3R7W5J0-F1
#
_cell.length_a   1.000
_cell.length_b   1.000
_cell.length_c   1.000
_cell.angle_alpha   90.00
_cell.angle_beta   90.00
_cell.angle_gamma   90.00
#
_symmetry.space_group_name_H-M   'P 1'
#
loop_
_entity.id
_entity.type
_entity.pdbx_description
1 polymer ?
#
loop_
_entity_poly.entity_id
_entity_poly.type
_entity_poly.pdbx_seq_one_letter_code
_entity_poly.pdbx_strand_id
1 'polypeptide(L)'
;MTTLVASVELQGHRGARGVLPENSIPGFQNAIAAGADCLELDIAMTRDGRVVITHDPVLNPDLVRKDGLWITEELPVKDLTYEELRSYDIGRLRPGSSYAQNFPEQQPIDGISMPLLSDLLNLPAARDKTSLLYDIEIKTSPEAEDMTFSPARIADAVIKTIDEAGARKRSRIRSFDWRGLVHVRESAPDIALAFLTSKQPWLDNLQIGQEGRSPWLAGLDIDAFDGSAPRAMHHFNGQIWAPYYKEVTKQEINVAHELGINVIVWTVNDEDAMQKLLAMGVDGITTDYPALGRKVIDEFLASQKDYERR
;
A
#
# COMPACT_ATOMS: atom_id res chain seq x y z
N MET A 1 -28.49 1.02 18.88
CA MET A 1 -27.46 2.01 19.24
C MET A 1 -26.85 2.47 17.95
N THR A 2 -27.08 3.73 17.58
CA THR A 2 -26.61 4.34 16.34
C THR A 2 -25.10 4.53 16.45
N THR A 3 -24.34 3.67 15.78
CA THR A 3 -22.90 3.88 15.60
C THR A 3 -22.76 5.06 14.65
N LEU A 4 -22.24 6.19 15.14
CA LEU A 4 -21.69 7.24 14.27
C LEU A 4 -20.86 6.53 13.19
N VAL A 5 -21.21 6.68 11.92
CA VAL A 5 -20.39 6.12 10.83
C VAL A 5 -18.98 6.68 11.02
N ALA A 6 -18.04 5.80 11.32
CA ALA A 6 -16.63 6.14 11.42
C ALA A 6 -16.19 6.82 10.11
N SER A 7 -15.26 7.76 10.19
CA SER A 7 -14.68 8.36 8.98
C SER A 7 -14.08 7.26 8.11
N VAL A 8 -14.54 7.15 6.86
CA VAL A 8 -13.96 6.23 5.88
C VAL A 8 -12.66 6.83 5.36
N GLU A 9 -11.56 6.09 5.48
CA GLU A 9 -10.23 6.50 5.00
C GLU A 9 -10.11 6.30 3.49
N LEU A 10 -9.71 7.34 2.76
CA LEU A 10 -9.30 7.24 1.36
C LEU A 10 -7.77 7.14 1.23
N GLN A 11 -7.29 6.03 0.67
CA GLN A 11 -5.87 5.88 0.30
C GLN A 11 -5.68 6.05 -1.20
N GLY A 12 -4.76 6.94 -1.57
CA GLY A 12 -4.27 7.03 -2.95
C GLY A 12 -3.22 5.96 -3.21
N HIS A 13 -3.57 4.93 -4.00
CA HIS A 13 -2.70 3.81 -4.35
C HIS A 13 -1.54 4.29 -5.23
N ARG A 14 -0.32 4.11 -4.73
CA ARG A 14 0.92 4.64 -5.33
C ARG A 14 0.79 6.13 -5.70
N GLY A 15 0.08 6.88 -4.85
CA GLY A 15 -0.44 8.21 -5.16
C GLY A 15 -1.75 8.15 -5.94
N ALA A 16 -1.67 8.26 -7.27
CA ALA A 16 -2.84 8.30 -8.15
C ALA A 16 -2.53 7.57 -9.47
N ARG A 17 -2.11 6.30 -9.38
CA ARG A 17 -1.58 5.52 -10.51
C ARG A 17 -2.51 5.47 -11.72
N GLY A 18 -3.83 5.59 -11.53
CA GLY A 18 -4.79 5.64 -12.64
C GLY A 18 -4.74 6.93 -13.46
N VAL A 19 -4.14 7.99 -12.91
CA VAL A 19 -4.16 9.36 -13.43
C VAL A 19 -2.77 9.87 -13.78
N LEU A 20 -1.77 9.59 -12.94
CA LEU A 20 -0.39 10.04 -13.08
C LEU A 20 0.60 8.88 -12.85
N PRO A 21 1.88 9.03 -13.22
CA PRO A 21 2.89 7.99 -13.02
C PRO A 21 2.93 7.54 -11.57
N GLU A 22 2.90 6.23 -11.35
CA GLU A 22 2.85 5.64 -10.02
C GLU A 22 4.08 5.96 -9.18
N ASN A 23 3.89 5.96 -7.85
CA ASN A 23 4.97 6.10 -6.88
C ASN A 23 5.86 7.33 -7.14
N SER A 24 5.27 8.39 -7.69
CA SER A 24 5.95 9.62 -8.08
C SER A 24 5.47 10.82 -7.26
N ILE A 25 6.33 11.82 -7.07
CA ILE A 25 5.96 13.06 -6.36
C ILE A 25 4.73 13.75 -7.00
N PRO A 26 4.61 13.89 -8.34
CA PRO A 26 3.39 14.41 -8.96
C PRO A 26 2.14 13.56 -8.66
N GLY A 27 2.26 12.23 -8.69
CA GLY A 27 1.16 11.32 -8.34
C GLY A 27 0.68 11.51 -6.90
N PHE A 28 1.61 11.63 -5.95
CA PHE A 28 1.29 11.93 -4.55
C PHE A 28 0.64 13.31 -4.37
N GLN A 29 1.16 14.35 -5.04
CA GLN A 29 0.54 15.68 -5.00
C GLN A 29 -0.89 15.67 -5.55
N ASN A 30 -1.14 14.92 -6.62
CA ASN A 30 -2.49 14.75 -7.18
C ASN A 30 -3.44 14.06 -6.20
N ALA A 31 -3.00 12.97 -5.55
CA ALA A 31 -3.78 12.30 -4.52
C ALA A 31 -4.14 13.23 -3.34
N ILE A 32 -3.17 14.03 -2.87
CA ILE A 32 -3.40 15.04 -1.82
C ILE A 32 -4.43 16.08 -2.27
N ALA A 33 -4.37 16.52 -3.53
CA ALA A 33 -5.30 17.51 -4.10
C ALA A 33 -6.72 16.93 -4.29
N ALA A 34 -6.82 15.64 -4.61
CA ALA A 34 -8.06 14.90 -4.70
C ALA A 34 -8.69 14.56 -3.34
N GLY A 35 -8.00 14.91 -2.24
CA GLY A 35 -8.52 14.73 -0.89
C GLY A 35 -8.25 13.34 -0.31
N ALA A 36 -7.18 12.65 -0.72
CA ALA A 36 -6.73 11.44 -0.04
C ALA A 36 -6.37 11.74 1.43
N ASP A 37 -6.78 10.85 2.33
CA ASP A 37 -6.46 10.91 3.76
C ASP A 37 -5.12 10.23 4.05
N CYS A 38 -4.76 9.26 3.20
CA CYS A 38 -3.50 8.54 3.24
C CYS A 38 -2.88 8.40 1.86
N LEU A 39 -1.56 8.44 1.79
CA LEU A 39 -0.79 8.04 0.61
C LEU A 39 -0.32 6.60 0.81
N GLU A 40 -0.77 5.71 -0.05
CA GLU A 40 -0.25 4.35 -0.12
C GLU A 40 0.92 4.34 -1.13
N LEU A 41 1.96 3.61 -0.78
CA LEU A 41 3.20 3.57 -1.54
C LEU A 41 3.99 2.31 -1.25
N ASP A 42 4.82 1.93 -2.22
CA ASP A 42 5.70 0.78 -2.11
C ASP A 42 7.15 1.22 -1.96
N ILE A 43 7.95 0.46 -1.22
CA ILE A 43 9.38 0.73 -1.11
C ILE A 43 10.24 -0.48 -1.49
N ALA A 44 11.43 -0.15 -1.99
CA ALA A 44 12.56 -1.04 -2.09
C ALA A 44 13.80 -0.36 -1.48
N MET A 45 14.90 -1.11 -1.36
CA MET A 45 16.16 -0.59 -0.85
C MET A 45 17.29 -0.81 -1.84
N THR A 46 18.02 0.26 -2.12
CA THR A 46 19.21 0.29 -3.00
C THR A 46 20.43 -0.34 -2.33
N ARG A 47 21.46 -0.65 -3.13
CA ARG A 47 22.74 -1.20 -2.71
C ARG A 47 23.43 -0.37 -1.61
N ASP A 48 23.34 0.95 -1.72
CA ASP A 48 23.90 1.92 -0.76
C ASP A 48 22.93 2.24 0.40
N GLY A 49 21.87 1.44 0.57
CA GLY A 49 21.00 1.47 1.75
C GLY A 49 19.97 2.60 1.75
N ARG A 50 19.67 3.20 0.60
CA ARG A 50 18.64 4.24 0.45
C ARG A 50 17.28 3.60 0.20
N VAL A 51 16.26 4.05 0.94
CA VAL A 51 14.87 3.63 0.76
C VAL A 51 14.25 4.42 -0.39
N VAL A 52 13.92 3.72 -1.47
CA VAL A 52 13.38 4.29 -2.70
C VAL A 52 11.93 3.85 -2.87
N ILE A 53 11.10 4.73 -3.42
CA ILE A 53 9.69 4.43 -3.66
C ILE A 53 9.56 3.78 -5.04
N THR A 54 9.17 2.50 -5.05
CA THR A 54 8.93 1.70 -6.26
C THR A 54 8.20 0.42 -5.87
N HIS A 55 7.34 -0.07 -6.76
CA HIS A 55 6.55 -1.28 -6.51
C HIS A 55 7.35 -2.57 -6.67
N ASP A 56 8.06 -2.68 -7.78
CA ASP A 56 8.75 -3.91 -8.13
C ASP A 56 10.14 -3.92 -7.49
N PRO A 57 10.63 -5.09 -7.05
CA PRO A 57 12.01 -5.24 -6.55
C PRO A 57 13.05 -5.10 -7.68
N VAL A 58 12.60 -5.05 -8.93
CA VAL A 58 13.39 -4.87 -10.14
C VAL A 58 12.88 -3.64 -10.93
N LEU A 59 13.71 -3.09 -11.79
CA LEU A 59 13.28 -2.07 -12.74
C LEU A 59 12.36 -2.70 -13.79
N ASN A 60 11.10 -2.25 -13.80
CA ASN A 60 10.08 -2.77 -14.70
C ASN A 60 10.22 -2.19 -16.13
N PRO A 61 10.47 -3.02 -17.17
CA PRO A 61 10.58 -2.57 -18.56
C PRO A 61 9.36 -1.87 -19.14
N ASP A 62 8.18 -2.05 -18.54
CA ASP A 62 6.95 -1.38 -18.93
C ASP A 62 6.80 0.01 -18.31
N LEU A 63 7.65 0.37 -17.35
CA LEU A 63 7.59 1.65 -16.62
C LEU A 63 8.85 2.48 -16.78
N VAL A 64 10.01 1.83 -16.97
CA VAL A 64 11.31 2.44 -16.78
C VAL A 64 12.00 2.72 -18.12
N ARG A 65 12.54 3.94 -18.24
CA ARG A 65 13.38 4.37 -19.35
C ARG A 65 14.73 4.87 -18.88
N LYS A 66 15.70 4.85 -19.78
CA LYS A 66 17.00 5.51 -19.64
C LYS A 66 17.33 6.23 -20.92
N ASP A 67 17.70 7.50 -20.83
CA ASP A 67 18.03 8.35 -21.99
C ASP A 67 16.95 8.33 -23.10
N GLY A 68 15.67 8.26 -22.69
CA GLY A 68 14.51 8.22 -23.58
C GLY A 68 14.18 6.84 -24.17
N LEU A 69 14.96 5.80 -23.88
CA LEU A 69 14.75 4.44 -24.35
C LEU A 69 14.19 3.54 -23.24
N TRP A 70 13.24 2.66 -23.58
CA TRP A 70 12.76 1.63 -22.67
C TRP A 70 13.90 0.68 -22.32
N ILE A 71 14.06 0.36 -21.04
CA ILE A 71 14.95 -0.72 -20.66
C ILE A 71 14.39 -2.05 -21.17
N THR A 72 15.26 -3.03 -21.39
CA THR A 72 14.88 -4.36 -21.89
C THR A 72 15.09 -5.46 -20.86
N GLU A 73 15.84 -5.17 -19.80
CA GLU A 73 16.21 -6.12 -18.75
C GLU A 73 15.69 -5.63 -17.41
N GLU A 74 15.20 -6.56 -16.61
CA GLU A 74 14.87 -6.32 -15.21
C GLU A 74 16.16 -6.26 -14.39
N LEU A 75 16.40 -5.12 -13.75
CA LEU A 75 17.56 -4.92 -12.89
C LEU A 75 17.12 -4.84 -11.43
N PRO A 76 17.60 -5.70 -10.52
CA PRO A 76 17.25 -5.62 -9.11
C PRO A 76 17.65 -4.28 -8.49
N VAL A 77 16.71 -3.63 -7.81
CA VAL A 77 16.94 -2.34 -7.15
C VAL A 77 18.07 -2.45 -6.12
N LYS A 78 18.16 -3.58 -5.41
CA LYS A 78 19.20 -3.87 -4.41
C LYS A 78 20.63 -3.90 -4.97
N ASP A 79 20.79 -4.03 -6.28
CA ASP A 79 22.09 -4.10 -6.94
C ASP A 79 22.58 -2.73 -7.45
N LEU A 80 21.68 -1.73 -7.48
CA LEU A 80 21.94 -0.36 -7.90
C LEU A 80 22.12 0.57 -6.70
N THR A 81 23.03 1.53 -6.79
CA THR A 81 23.07 2.70 -5.89
C THR A 81 21.96 3.68 -6.23
N TYR A 82 21.59 4.56 -5.31
CA TYR A 82 20.62 5.61 -5.63
C TYR A 82 21.09 6.57 -6.73
N GLU A 83 22.40 6.85 -6.83
CA GLU A 83 22.93 7.69 -7.92
C GLU A 83 22.75 7.03 -9.29
N GLU A 84 22.92 5.71 -9.38
CA GLU A 84 22.61 4.95 -10.60
C GLU A 84 21.10 4.95 -10.87
N LEU A 85 20.29 4.72 -9.83
CA LEU A 85 18.82 4.62 -9.94
C LEU A 85 18.16 5.94 -10.37
N ARG A 86 18.63 7.09 -9.87
CA ARG A 86 18.05 8.40 -10.18
C ARG A 86 18.26 8.83 -11.63
N SER A 87 19.10 8.11 -12.40
CA SER A 87 19.29 8.33 -13.83
C SER A 87 18.16 7.75 -14.70
N TYR A 88 17.29 6.92 -14.12
CA TYR A 88 16.16 6.33 -14.81
C TYR A 88 14.90 7.21 -14.71
N ASP A 89 14.08 7.14 -15.74
CA ASP A 89 12.81 7.86 -15.88
C ASP A 89 11.64 6.87 -15.74
N ILE A 90 10.73 7.16 -14.80
CA ILE A 90 9.50 6.39 -14.49
C ILE A 90 8.23 7.15 -14.88
N GLY A 91 8.37 8.23 -15.62
CA GLY A 91 7.34 9.23 -15.88
C GLY A 91 6.25 8.82 -16.86
N ARG A 92 6.28 7.60 -17.39
CA ARG A 92 5.36 7.15 -18.44
C ARG A 92 5.35 5.63 -18.55
N LEU A 93 4.18 5.08 -18.85
CA LEU A 93 4.00 3.69 -19.23
C LEU A 93 4.45 3.41 -20.66
N ARG A 94 5.01 2.22 -20.90
CA ARG A 94 5.42 1.74 -22.22
C ARG A 94 4.21 1.56 -23.12
N PRO A 95 4.09 2.30 -24.23
CA PRO A 95 2.95 2.17 -25.13
C PRO A 95 2.80 0.74 -25.64
N GLY A 96 1.58 0.20 -25.55
CA GLY A 96 1.24 -1.15 -26.01
C GLY A 96 1.59 -2.28 -25.04
N SER A 97 2.29 -2.00 -23.94
CA SER A 97 2.52 -3.01 -22.88
C SER A 97 1.21 -3.47 -22.24
N SER A 98 1.24 -4.65 -21.62
CA SER A 98 0.10 -5.15 -20.85
C SER A 98 -0.20 -4.23 -19.65
N TYR A 99 0.83 -3.64 -19.05
CA TYR A 99 0.68 -2.69 -17.96
C TYR A 99 -0.06 -1.42 -18.40
N ALA A 100 0.34 -0.84 -19.53
CA ALA A 100 -0.29 0.37 -20.07
C ALA A 100 -1.77 0.19 -20.41
N GLN A 101 -2.18 -1.03 -20.79
CA GLN A 101 -3.60 -1.33 -21.09
C GLN A 101 -4.50 -1.21 -19.85
N ASN A 102 -3.96 -1.40 -18.65
CA ASN A 102 -4.72 -1.27 -17.40
C ASN A 102 -4.94 0.19 -16.98
N PHE A 103 -4.17 1.14 -17.53
CA PHE A 103 -4.22 2.56 -17.15
C PHE A 103 -4.27 3.47 -18.38
N PRO A 104 -5.31 3.35 -19.23
CA PRO A 104 -5.41 4.09 -20.49
C PRO A 104 -5.52 5.61 -20.30
N GLU A 105 -5.93 6.07 -19.12
CA GLU A 105 -6.15 7.48 -18.79
C GLU A 105 -4.91 8.14 -18.13
N GLN A 106 -3.89 7.37 -17.78
CA GLN A 106 -2.71 7.89 -17.09
C GLN A 106 -1.96 8.90 -17.98
N GLN A 107 -1.74 10.10 -17.46
CA GLN A 107 -1.04 11.16 -18.17
C GLN A 107 0.48 11.07 -17.93
N PRO A 108 1.30 11.06 -18.98
CA PRO A 108 2.75 10.99 -18.82
C PRO A 108 3.32 12.33 -18.35
N ILE A 109 4.37 12.25 -17.52
CA ILE A 109 5.22 13.37 -17.11
C ILE A 109 6.66 12.89 -17.24
N ASP A 110 7.33 13.20 -18.34
CA ASP A 110 8.73 12.79 -18.55
C ASP A 110 9.70 13.47 -17.57
N GLY A 111 10.87 12.84 -17.37
CA GLY A 111 11.93 13.35 -16.52
C GLY A 111 11.73 13.08 -15.03
N ILE A 112 10.77 12.23 -14.68
CA ILE A 112 10.49 11.83 -13.29
C ILE A 112 11.38 10.66 -12.91
N SER A 113 12.24 10.85 -11.91
CA SER A 113 13.03 9.77 -11.31
C SER A 113 12.27 9.09 -10.15
N MET A 114 12.67 7.87 -9.79
CA MET A 114 12.21 7.22 -8.56
C MET A 114 12.56 8.08 -7.33
N PRO A 115 11.57 8.53 -6.55
CA PRO A 115 11.83 9.37 -5.38
C PRO A 115 12.33 8.54 -4.20
N LEU A 116 13.03 9.19 -3.27
CA LEU A 116 13.32 8.59 -1.96
C LEU A 116 12.09 8.70 -1.06
N LEU A 117 11.95 7.76 -0.12
CA LEU A 117 10.94 7.89 0.94
C LEU A 117 11.13 9.21 1.71
N SER A 118 12.38 9.62 1.96
CA SER A 118 12.69 10.89 2.61
C SER A 118 12.16 12.11 1.84
N ASP A 119 12.11 12.05 0.51
CA ASP A 119 11.63 13.18 -0.31
C ASP A 119 10.12 13.36 -0.12
N LEU A 120 9.37 12.27 -0.09
CA LEU A 120 7.92 12.29 0.16
C LEU A 120 7.58 12.73 1.59
N LEU A 121 8.26 12.17 2.60
CA LEU A 121 8.00 12.51 4.01
C LEU A 121 8.32 14.00 4.33
N ASN A 122 9.20 14.61 3.53
CA ASN A 122 9.60 16.01 3.64
C ASN A 122 8.87 16.95 2.68
N LEU A 123 7.96 16.44 1.84
CA LEU A 123 7.19 17.23 0.89
C LEU A 123 6.32 18.27 1.64
N PRO A 124 6.42 19.59 1.35
CA PRO A 124 5.69 20.62 2.10
C PRO A 124 4.17 20.41 2.11
N ALA A 125 3.57 20.10 0.96
CA ALA A 125 2.14 19.82 0.83
C ALA A 125 1.66 18.66 1.73
N ALA A 126 2.56 17.73 2.07
CA ALA A 126 2.30 16.62 2.98
C ALA A 126 2.55 16.99 4.44
N ARG A 127 3.55 17.84 4.72
CA ARG A 127 3.86 18.32 6.08
C ARG A 127 2.82 19.29 6.64
N ASP A 128 2.30 20.18 5.81
CA ASP A 128 1.32 21.20 6.22
C ASP A 128 -0.05 20.58 6.53
N LYS A 129 -0.34 19.40 5.98
CA LYS A 129 -1.52 18.59 6.32
C LYS A 129 -1.17 17.60 7.44
N THR A 130 -1.26 18.07 8.68
CA THR A 130 -0.95 17.25 9.87
C THR A 130 -1.79 15.97 10.02
N SER A 131 -2.93 15.88 9.34
CA SER A 131 -3.80 14.70 9.29
C SER A 131 -3.46 13.70 8.19
N LEU A 132 -2.58 14.03 7.24
CA LEU A 132 -2.22 13.13 6.14
C LEU A 132 -1.36 11.97 6.66
N LEU A 133 -1.77 10.75 6.35
CA LEU A 133 -1.08 9.51 6.69
C LEU A 133 -0.25 8.98 5.51
N TYR A 134 0.71 8.10 5.81
CA TYR A 134 1.46 7.30 4.85
C TYR A 134 1.32 5.82 5.19
N ASP A 135 1.07 5.01 4.17
CA ASP A 135 0.95 3.57 4.26
C ASP A 135 2.04 2.89 3.42
N ILE A 136 3.16 2.60 4.09
CA ILE A 136 4.43 2.29 3.44
C ILE A 136 4.59 0.78 3.32
N GLU A 137 4.51 0.24 2.10
CA GLU A 137 4.65 -1.20 1.84
C GLU A 137 6.10 -1.64 1.72
N ILE A 138 6.53 -2.54 2.62
CA ILE A 138 7.76 -3.30 2.46
C ILE A 138 7.51 -4.43 1.45
N LYS A 139 8.16 -4.36 0.28
CA LYS A 139 8.11 -5.38 -0.77
C LYS A 139 9.20 -6.43 -0.58
N THR A 140 8.89 -7.48 0.16
CA THR A 140 9.71 -8.70 0.23
C THR A 140 8.85 -9.92 -0.06
N SER A 141 9.50 -11.02 -0.45
CA SER A 141 8.84 -12.30 -0.67
C SER A 141 9.72 -13.43 -0.12
N PRO A 142 9.17 -14.37 0.67
CA PRO A 142 9.87 -15.59 1.07
C PRO A 142 10.14 -16.53 -0.11
N GLU A 143 9.45 -16.34 -1.23
CA GLU A 143 9.62 -17.17 -2.44
C GLU A 143 10.71 -16.61 -3.37
N ALA A 144 11.23 -15.41 -3.09
CA ALA A 144 12.23 -14.72 -3.88
C ALA A 144 13.24 -13.97 -2.99
N GLU A 145 13.81 -14.66 -1.99
CA GLU A 145 14.67 -14.03 -0.97
C GLU A 145 15.92 -13.37 -1.56
N ASP A 146 16.42 -13.88 -2.69
CA ASP A 146 17.58 -13.31 -3.37
C ASP A 146 17.27 -12.01 -4.13
N MET A 147 16.01 -11.64 -4.33
CA MET A 147 15.64 -10.44 -5.11
C MET A 147 15.71 -9.16 -4.30
N THR A 148 15.69 -9.25 -2.97
CA THR A 148 15.65 -8.09 -2.06
C THR A 148 16.64 -8.30 -0.91
N PHE A 149 16.78 -7.31 -0.04
CA PHE A 149 17.41 -7.55 1.26
C PHE A 149 16.39 -8.18 2.22
N SER A 150 16.86 -8.80 3.30
CA SER A 150 15.98 -9.42 4.30
C SER A 150 14.89 -8.45 4.79
N PRO A 151 13.67 -8.93 5.10
CA PRO A 151 12.56 -8.09 5.58
C PRO A 151 12.96 -7.20 6.77
N ALA A 152 13.70 -7.74 7.74
CA ALA A 152 14.19 -7.00 8.91
C ALA A 152 15.10 -5.81 8.53
N ARG A 153 16.08 -6.04 7.65
CA ARG A 153 17.00 -4.98 7.19
C ARG A 153 16.26 -3.86 6.45
N ILE A 154 15.27 -4.19 5.62
CA ILE A 154 14.47 -3.16 4.93
C ILE A 154 13.60 -2.42 5.94
N ALA A 155 12.95 -3.13 6.88
CA ALA A 155 12.18 -2.53 7.96
C ALA A 155 13.01 -1.54 8.79
N ASP A 156 14.24 -1.89 9.19
CA ASP A 156 15.14 -0.99 9.91
C ASP A 156 15.45 0.29 9.13
N ALA A 157 15.68 0.18 7.81
CA ALA A 157 15.94 1.33 6.96
C ALA A 157 14.69 2.24 6.83
N VAL A 158 13.50 1.65 6.75
CA VAL A 158 12.22 2.39 6.73
C VAL A 158 11.98 3.09 8.05
N ILE A 159 12.12 2.39 9.20
CA ILE A 159 11.98 2.96 10.54
C ILE A 159 12.93 4.15 10.70
N LYS A 160 14.20 3.98 10.36
CA LYS A 160 15.19 5.06 10.40
C LYS A 160 14.77 6.27 9.57
N THR A 161 14.27 6.04 8.36
CA THR A 161 13.83 7.14 7.47
C THR A 161 12.61 7.87 8.04
N ILE A 162 11.67 7.15 8.64
CA ILE A 162 10.49 7.71 9.34
C ILE A 162 10.94 8.56 10.55
N ASP A 163 11.91 8.08 11.31
CA ASP A 163 12.44 8.76 12.50
C ASP A 163 13.14 10.06 12.16
N GLU A 164 14.03 10.04 11.17
CA GLU A 164 14.75 11.21 10.68
C GLU A 164 13.79 12.28 10.14
N ALA A 165 12.64 11.87 9.59
CA ALA A 165 11.58 12.77 9.13
C ALA A 165 10.61 13.22 10.24
N GLY A 166 10.70 12.67 11.46
CA GLY A 166 9.75 12.92 12.54
C GLY A 166 8.32 12.48 12.21
N ALA A 167 8.17 11.43 11.39
CA ALA A 167 6.89 11.06 10.76
C ALA A 167 6.16 9.90 11.46
N ARG A 168 6.65 9.34 12.56
CA ARG A 168 6.07 8.14 13.22
C ARG A 168 4.55 8.16 13.36
N LYS A 169 3.99 9.25 13.90
CA LYS A 169 2.53 9.38 14.12
C LYS A 169 1.69 9.47 12.84
N ARG A 170 2.33 9.74 11.71
CA ARG A 170 1.70 9.85 10.39
C ARG A 170 2.07 8.66 9.50
N SER A 171 2.81 7.68 10.01
CA SER A 171 3.26 6.53 9.23
C SER A 171 2.68 5.25 9.80
N ARG A 172 2.27 4.38 8.88
CA ARG A 172 2.07 2.97 9.12
C ARG A 172 2.88 2.17 8.11
N ILE A 173 3.26 0.96 8.49
CA ILE A 173 4.01 0.03 7.64
C ILE A 173 3.10 -1.14 7.27
N ARG A 174 3.05 -1.47 5.98
CA ARG A 174 2.27 -2.59 5.44
C ARG A 174 3.16 -3.62 4.75
N SER A 175 2.73 -4.87 4.69
CA SER A 175 3.40 -5.92 3.89
C SER A 175 2.55 -7.18 3.78
N PHE A 176 2.69 -7.93 2.68
CA PHE A 176 2.23 -9.32 2.57
C PHE A 176 3.14 -10.29 3.33
N ASP A 177 4.44 -9.96 3.42
CA ASP A 177 5.43 -10.72 4.16
C ASP A 177 5.46 -10.21 5.61
N TRP A 178 4.69 -10.89 6.47
CA TRP A 178 4.49 -10.48 7.85
C TRP A 178 5.77 -10.56 8.68
N ARG A 179 6.83 -11.22 8.20
CA ARG A 179 8.14 -11.24 8.87
C ARG A 179 8.68 -9.83 9.09
N GLY A 180 8.52 -8.95 8.10
CA GLY A 180 8.90 -7.54 8.22
C GLY A 180 8.05 -6.80 9.26
N LEU A 181 6.74 -7.05 9.30
CA LEU A 181 5.82 -6.41 10.24
C LEU A 181 6.09 -6.83 11.69
N VAL A 182 6.37 -8.10 11.94
CA VAL A 182 6.74 -8.61 13.28
C VAL A 182 8.05 -7.97 13.75
N HIS A 183 9.03 -7.82 12.87
CA HIS A 183 10.27 -7.09 13.20
C HIS A 183 10.00 -5.63 13.56
N VAL A 184 9.11 -4.94 12.82
CA VAL A 184 8.69 -3.56 13.17
C VAL A 184 7.99 -3.53 14.52
N ARG A 185 7.12 -4.50 14.83
CA ARG A 185 6.43 -4.57 16.13
C ARG A 185 7.43 -4.62 17.29
N GLU A 186 8.53 -5.34 17.15
CA GLU A 186 9.58 -5.44 18.17
C GLU A 186 10.43 -4.17 18.26
N SER A 187 10.77 -3.56 17.11
CA SER A 187 11.75 -2.47 17.01
C SER A 187 11.15 -1.06 17.14
N ALA A 188 9.89 -0.89 16.74
CA ALA A 188 9.17 0.39 16.71
C ALA A 188 7.66 0.21 16.98
N PRO A 189 7.27 -0.21 18.21
CA PRO A 189 5.90 -0.61 18.54
C PRO A 189 4.85 0.51 18.43
N ASP A 190 5.26 1.77 18.35
CA ASP A 190 4.41 2.95 18.18
C ASP A 190 4.09 3.27 16.71
N ILE A 191 4.77 2.64 15.75
CA ILE A 191 4.39 2.68 14.33
C ILE A 191 3.24 1.69 14.12
N ALA A 192 2.15 2.13 13.49
CA ALA A 192 1.01 1.27 13.20
C ALA A 192 1.34 0.26 12.09
N LEU A 193 0.70 -0.91 12.14
CA LEU A 193 0.93 -2.00 11.17
C LEU A 193 -0.35 -2.31 10.40
N ALA A 194 -0.20 -2.51 9.08
CA ALA A 194 -1.26 -2.98 8.20
C ALA A 194 -0.88 -4.32 7.55
N PHE A 195 -1.66 -5.35 7.81
CA PHE A 195 -1.40 -6.71 7.38
C PHE A 195 -2.12 -6.97 6.05
N LEU A 196 -1.34 -7.08 4.97
CA LEU A 196 -1.87 -7.37 3.64
C LEU A 196 -2.20 -8.86 3.50
N THR A 197 -3.31 -9.16 2.83
CA THR A 197 -3.71 -10.53 2.51
C THR A 197 -4.31 -10.66 1.12
N SER A 198 -3.98 -11.75 0.44
CA SER A 198 -4.61 -12.20 -0.79
C SER A 198 -4.62 -13.73 -0.84
N LYS A 199 -5.60 -14.29 -1.56
CA LYS A 199 -5.76 -15.72 -1.85
C LYS A 199 -5.88 -15.94 -3.37
N GLN A 200 -5.25 -15.08 -4.16
CA GLN A 200 -5.34 -15.14 -5.62
C GLN A 200 -4.29 -16.08 -6.20
N PRO A 201 -4.49 -16.63 -7.40
CA PRO A 201 -3.51 -17.52 -8.03
C PRO A 201 -2.11 -16.91 -8.22
N TRP A 202 -2.00 -15.58 -8.30
CA TRP A 202 -0.74 -14.86 -8.41
C TRP A 202 -0.09 -14.53 -7.06
N LEU A 203 -0.84 -14.61 -5.96
CA LEU A 203 -0.36 -14.38 -4.60
C LEU A 203 -1.37 -14.95 -3.59
N ASP A 204 -0.99 -16.03 -2.91
CA ASP A 204 -1.72 -16.56 -1.75
C ASP A 204 -0.78 -16.61 -0.55
N ASN A 205 -0.79 -15.54 0.25
CA ASN A 205 0.07 -15.45 1.42
C ASN A 205 -0.56 -16.09 2.67
N LEU A 206 -1.86 -16.38 2.65
CA LEU A 206 -2.54 -17.04 3.76
C LEU A 206 -2.36 -18.56 3.71
N GLN A 207 -2.43 -19.17 2.52
CA GLN A 207 -2.29 -20.62 2.31
C GLN A 207 -3.29 -21.45 3.13
N ILE A 208 -4.54 -20.99 3.24
CA ILE A 208 -5.60 -21.65 4.03
C ILE A 208 -5.81 -23.10 3.55
N GLY A 209 -5.84 -24.05 4.50
CA GLY A 209 -6.01 -25.47 4.23
C GLY A 209 -4.76 -26.17 3.71
N GLN A 210 -3.62 -25.48 3.57
CA GLN A 210 -2.34 -26.10 3.24
C GLN A 210 -1.64 -26.56 4.53
N GLU A 211 -1.00 -27.72 4.48
CA GLU A 211 -0.35 -28.28 5.67
C GLU A 211 0.86 -27.44 6.10
N GLY A 212 0.82 -26.93 7.34
CA GLY A 212 1.96 -26.29 8.00
C GLY A 212 1.92 -24.76 7.97
N ARG A 213 3.02 -24.16 8.41
CA ARG A 213 3.13 -22.71 8.56
C ARG A 213 3.34 -22.05 7.19
N SER A 214 2.57 -21.00 6.91
CA SER A 214 2.82 -20.18 5.73
C SER A 214 4.16 -19.45 5.89
N PRO A 215 5.04 -19.46 4.87
CA PRO A 215 6.32 -18.76 4.93
C PRO A 215 6.14 -17.23 4.99
N TRP A 216 4.95 -16.74 4.67
CA TRP A 216 4.58 -15.33 4.67
C TRP A 216 4.14 -14.83 6.05
N LEU A 217 3.57 -15.68 6.90
CA LEU A 217 2.87 -15.26 8.12
C LEU A 217 3.76 -15.26 9.38
N ALA A 218 5.05 -15.00 9.21
CA ALA A 218 6.03 -14.95 10.30
C ALA A 218 6.01 -16.19 11.22
N GLY A 219 5.81 -17.38 10.63
CA GLY A 219 5.78 -18.64 11.36
C GLY A 219 4.43 -19.02 11.96
N LEU A 220 3.35 -18.32 11.62
CA LEU A 220 1.99 -18.76 11.88
C LEU A 220 1.49 -19.73 10.80
N ASP A 221 0.65 -20.66 11.25
CA ASP A 221 -0.24 -21.44 10.41
C ASP A 221 -1.63 -20.79 10.54
N ILE A 222 -2.24 -20.39 9.41
CA ILE A 222 -3.52 -19.69 9.41
C ILE A 222 -4.68 -20.58 9.86
N ASP A 223 -4.56 -21.90 9.69
CA ASP A 223 -5.59 -22.86 10.05
C ASP A 223 -5.72 -23.00 11.58
N ALA A 224 -4.67 -22.66 12.34
CA ALA A 224 -4.74 -22.50 13.79
C ALA A 224 -5.67 -21.35 14.23
N PHE A 225 -6.11 -20.51 13.29
CA PHE A 225 -7.03 -19.40 13.49
C PHE A 225 -8.33 -19.55 12.68
N ASP A 226 -8.69 -20.78 12.30
CA ASP A 226 -9.85 -21.10 11.44
C ASP A 226 -9.80 -20.39 10.07
N GLY A 227 -8.59 -20.14 9.53
CA GLY A 227 -8.44 -19.39 8.27
C GLY A 227 -8.64 -17.87 8.41
N SER A 228 -8.83 -17.35 9.63
CA SER A 228 -9.19 -15.95 9.87
C SER A 228 -7.96 -15.04 10.00
N ALA A 229 -7.70 -14.24 8.97
CA ALA A 229 -6.64 -13.24 8.99
C ALA A 229 -6.78 -12.21 10.15
N PRO A 230 -7.97 -11.65 10.46
CA PRO A 230 -8.13 -10.77 11.62
C PRO A 230 -7.71 -11.42 12.95
N ARG A 231 -8.04 -12.70 13.18
CA ARG A 231 -7.64 -13.40 14.40
C ARG A 231 -6.13 -13.65 14.45
N ALA A 232 -5.54 -14.04 13.32
CA ALA A 232 -4.10 -14.25 13.23
C ALA A 232 -3.31 -12.96 13.46
N MET A 233 -3.72 -11.81 12.89
CA MET A 233 -3.01 -10.55 13.14
C MET A 233 -3.23 -9.99 14.54
N HIS A 234 -4.36 -10.31 15.19
CA HIS A 234 -4.59 -9.92 16.58
C HIS A 234 -3.50 -10.50 17.50
N HIS A 235 -2.94 -11.67 17.17
CA HIS A 235 -1.77 -12.25 17.85
C HIS A 235 -0.54 -11.32 17.85
N PHE A 236 -0.38 -10.48 16.82
CA PHE A 236 0.71 -9.52 16.66
C PHE A 236 0.32 -8.07 17.03
N ASN A 237 -0.82 -7.90 17.71
CA ASN A 237 -1.43 -6.59 17.99
C ASN A 237 -1.63 -5.76 16.71
N GLY A 238 -1.93 -6.40 15.57
CA GLY A 238 -2.20 -5.71 14.32
C GLY A 238 -3.43 -4.80 14.43
N GLN A 239 -3.37 -3.62 13.83
CA GLN A 239 -4.44 -2.62 13.91
C GLN A 239 -5.26 -2.50 12.63
N ILE A 240 -4.69 -2.91 11.50
CA ILE A 240 -5.30 -2.77 10.18
C ILE A 240 -5.17 -4.08 9.42
N TRP A 241 -6.31 -4.60 8.96
CA TRP A 241 -6.39 -5.65 7.96
C TRP A 241 -6.57 -5.03 6.59
N ALA A 242 -5.67 -5.37 5.66
CA ALA A 242 -5.73 -4.91 4.28
C ALA A 242 -5.94 -6.06 3.28
N PRO A 243 -7.17 -6.58 3.12
CA PRO A 243 -7.45 -7.64 2.17
C PRO A 243 -7.65 -7.15 0.74
N TYR A 244 -7.37 -8.02 -0.22
CA TYR A 244 -7.83 -7.84 -1.59
C TYR A 244 -9.36 -7.74 -1.62
N TYR A 245 -9.89 -6.70 -2.28
CA TYR A 245 -11.28 -6.30 -2.12
C TYR A 245 -12.32 -7.34 -2.56
N LYS A 246 -11.95 -8.26 -3.46
CA LYS A 246 -12.87 -9.31 -3.93
C LYS A 246 -13.00 -10.50 -2.98
N GLU A 247 -12.18 -10.54 -1.92
CA GLU A 247 -12.11 -11.69 -1.01
C GLU A 247 -12.75 -11.42 0.35
N VAL A 248 -13.10 -10.18 0.65
CA VAL A 248 -13.63 -9.78 1.95
C VAL A 248 -15.14 -10.02 2.04
N THR A 249 -15.60 -10.56 3.16
CA THR A 249 -17.02 -10.74 3.47
C THR A 249 -17.47 -9.84 4.62
N LYS A 250 -18.79 -9.57 4.71
CA LYS A 250 -19.36 -8.79 5.82
C LYS A 250 -19.11 -9.47 7.17
N GLN A 251 -19.11 -10.80 7.20
CA GLN A 251 -18.85 -11.59 8.38
C GLN A 251 -17.41 -11.40 8.87
N GLU A 252 -16.42 -11.46 7.97
CA GLU A 252 -15.01 -11.22 8.34
C GLU A 252 -14.76 -9.77 8.76
N ILE A 253 -15.43 -8.79 8.14
CA ILE A 253 -15.37 -7.39 8.57
C ILE A 253 -15.87 -7.25 10.01
N ASN A 254 -17.01 -7.86 10.34
CA ASN A 254 -17.54 -7.83 11.71
C ASN A 254 -16.56 -8.48 12.71
N VAL A 255 -15.93 -9.60 12.34
CA VAL A 255 -14.90 -10.24 13.20
C VAL A 255 -13.70 -9.32 13.41
N ALA A 256 -13.25 -8.61 12.38
CA ALA A 256 -12.18 -7.62 12.50
C ALA A 256 -12.58 -6.50 13.47
N HIS A 257 -13.79 -5.95 13.31
CA HIS A 257 -14.32 -4.90 14.18
C HIS A 257 -14.49 -5.34 15.64
N GLU A 258 -14.95 -6.57 15.89
CA GLU A 258 -15.03 -7.16 17.24
C GLU A 258 -13.65 -7.25 17.92
N LEU A 259 -12.58 -7.40 17.13
CA LEU A 259 -11.18 -7.41 17.58
C LEU A 259 -10.54 -6.01 17.64
N GLY A 260 -11.28 -4.95 17.28
CA GLY A 260 -10.78 -3.58 17.21
C GLY A 260 -9.83 -3.32 16.04
N ILE A 261 -9.96 -4.10 14.96
CA ILE A 261 -9.13 -4.02 13.75
C ILE A 261 -9.90 -3.30 12.65
N ASN A 262 -9.29 -2.27 12.06
CA ASN A 262 -9.84 -1.58 10.89
C ASN A 262 -9.63 -2.39 9.61
N VAL A 263 -10.58 -2.35 8.69
CA VAL A 263 -10.51 -3.06 7.40
C VAL A 263 -10.38 -2.07 6.25
N ILE A 264 -9.23 -2.06 5.58
CA ILE A 264 -8.96 -1.20 4.44
C ILE A 264 -8.66 -2.02 3.19
N VAL A 265 -9.60 -2.03 2.25
CA VAL A 265 -9.54 -2.88 1.07
C VAL A 265 -8.70 -2.28 -0.05
N TRP A 266 -8.08 -3.13 -0.87
CA TRP A 266 -7.28 -2.72 -2.03
C TRP A 266 -7.47 -3.68 -3.22
N THR A 267 -7.18 -3.30 -4.46
CA THR A 267 -7.26 -1.94 -4.99
C THR A 267 -8.61 -1.81 -5.69
N VAL A 268 -9.44 -0.86 -5.27
CA VAL A 268 -10.81 -0.71 -5.75
C VAL A 268 -10.87 0.46 -6.72
N ASN A 269 -11.16 0.21 -7.99
CA ASN A 269 -11.15 1.23 -9.04
C ASN A 269 -12.53 1.46 -9.68
N ASP A 270 -13.53 0.67 -9.28
CA ASP A 270 -14.88 0.70 -9.82
C ASP A 270 -15.85 1.29 -8.79
N GLU A 271 -16.70 2.22 -9.22
CA GLU A 271 -17.64 2.94 -8.36
C GLU A 271 -18.66 1.99 -7.70
N ASP A 272 -19.20 1.02 -8.44
CA ASP A 272 -20.15 0.05 -7.89
C ASP A 272 -19.50 -0.84 -6.82
N ALA A 273 -18.26 -1.27 -7.05
CA ALA A 273 -17.48 -2.03 -6.06
C ALA A 273 -17.22 -1.19 -4.81
N MET A 274 -16.81 0.08 -4.95
CA MET A 274 -16.62 0.99 -3.82
C MET A 274 -17.91 1.11 -2.99
N GLN A 275 -19.06 1.40 -3.62
CA GLN A 275 -20.34 1.52 -2.92
C GLN A 275 -20.73 0.25 -2.16
N LYS A 276 -20.55 -0.92 -2.77
CA LYS A 276 -20.82 -2.22 -2.12
C LYS A 276 -19.95 -2.44 -0.88
N LEU A 277 -18.65 -2.15 -0.98
CA LEU A 277 -17.70 -2.32 0.12
C LEU A 277 -17.99 -1.34 1.27
N LEU A 278 -18.34 -0.09 0.95
CA LEU A 278 -18.78 0.90 1.95
C LEU A 278 -20.05 0.44 2.67
N ALA A 279 -21.03 -0.09 1.94
CA ALA A 279 -22.23 -0.68 2.55
C ALA A 279 -21.92 -1.93 3.39
N MET A 280 -20.86 -2.68 3.03
CA MET A 280 -20.31 -3.77 3.85
C MET A 280 -19.56 -3.25 5.08
N GLY A 281 -19.33 -1.95 5.23
CA GLY A 281 -18.71 -1.35 6.41
C GLY A 281 -17.20 -1.48 6.46
N VAL A 282 -16.52 -1.48 5.31
CA VAL A 282 -15.05 -1.27 5.32
C VAL A 282 -14.71 0.10 5.89
N ASP A 283 -13.58 0.21 6.57
CA ASP A 283 -13.10 1.45 7.19
C ASP A 283 -12.27 2.31 6.23
N GLY A 284 -11.85 1.76 5.09
CA GLY A 284 -11.17 2.52 4.07
C GLY A 284 -11.08 1.83 2.72
N ILE A 285 -10.72 2.61 1.71
CA ILE A 285 -10.55 2.17 0.33
C ILE A 285 -9.19 2.66 -0.19
N THR A 286 -8.42 1.73 -0.74
CA THR A 286 -7.23 2.02 -1.54
C THR A 286 -7.61 2.00 -3.02
N THR A 287 -7.32 3.08 -3.75
CA THR A 287 -7.74 3.23 -5.15
C THR A 287 -6.68 3.90 -6.02
N ASP A 288 -6.59 3.48 -7.28
CA ASP A 288 -5.79 4.15 -8.31
C ASP A 288 -6.39 5.51 -8.74
N TYR A 289 -7.66 5.78 -8.38
CA TYR A 289 -8.43 6.96 -8.79
C TYR A 289 -8.96 7.75 -7.58
N PRO A 290 -8.10 8.50 -6.85
CA PRO A 290 -8.50 9.14 -5.59
C PRO A 290 -9.68 10.11 -5.72
N ALA A 291 -9.80 10.84 -6.83
CA ALA A 291 -10.92 11.77 -7.05
C ALA A 291 -12.27 11.03 -7.14
N LEU A 292 -12.31 9.87 -7.80
CA LEU A 292 -13.48 9.01 -7.82
C LEU A 292 -13.77 8.46 -6.42
N GLY A 293 -12.75 7.95 -5.73
CA GLY A 293 -12.89 7.44 -4.36
C GLY A 293 -13.47 8.49 -3.41
N ARG A 294 -12.97 9.74 -3.46
CA ARG A 294 -13.49 10.85 -2.64
C ARG A 294 -14.96 11.13 -2.95
N LYS A 295 -15.32 11.24 -4.24
CA LYS A 295 -16.71 11.45 -4.68
C LYS A 295 -17.62 10.37 -4.07
N VAL A 296 -17.28 9.10 -4.24
CA VAL A 296 -18.12 7.97 -3.81
C VAL A 296 -18.25 7.92 -2.28
N ILE A 297 -17.16 8.16 -1.55
CA ILE A 297 -17.19 8.22 -0.08
C ILE A 297 -18.09 9.35 0.42
N ASP A 298 -17.95 10.55 -0.16
CA ASP A 298 -18.74 11.71 0.26
C ASP A 298 -20.24 11.51 -0.02
N GLU A 299 -20.60 10.95 -1.19
CA GLU A 299 -21.97 10.59 -1.54
C GLU A 299 -22.54 9.52 -0.60
N PHE A 300 -21.76 8.49 -0.28
CA PHE A 300 -22.15 7.45 0.68
C PHE A 300 -22.43 8.05 2.07
N LEU A 301 -21.50 8.84 2.61
CA LEU A 301 -21.65 9.48 3.93
C LEU A 301 -22.83 10.46 3.98
N ALA A 302 -23.10 11.19 2.89
CA ALA A 302 -24.28 12.05 2.79
C ALA A 302 -25.58 11.23 2.88
N SER A 303 -25.65 10.09 2.18
CA SER A 303 -26.83 9.21 2.20
C SER A 303 -27.11 8.60 3.58
N GLN A 304 -26.07 8.29 4.37
CA GLN A 304 -26.24 7.75 5.73
C GLN A 304 -26.81 8.81 6.69
N LYS A 305 -26.35 10.06 6.60
CA LYS A 305 -26.87 11.17 7.42
C LYS A 305 -28.34 11.47 7.14
N ASP A 306 -28.76 11.35 5.89
CA ASP A 306 -30.16 11.54 5.52
C ASP A 306 -31.06 10.40 6.02
N TYR A 307 -30.53 9.17 6.09
CA TYR A 307 -31.22 8.05 6.70
C TYR A 307 -31.40 8.24 8.21
N GLU A 308 -30.38 8.70 8.92
CA GLU A 308 -30.43 8.93 10.39
C GLU A 308 -31.39 10.07 10.80
N ARG A 309 -31.69 11.01 9.89
CA ARG A 309 -32.60 12.13 10.15
C ARG A 309 -34.09 11.80 9.93
N ARG A 310 -34.39 10.65 9.32
CA ARG A 310 -35.76 10.20 9.03
C ARG A 310 -36.26 9.23 10.10
#